data_AF-A0A2N7WBJ1-F1
#
_entry.id   AF-A0A2N7WBJ1-F1
#
_cell.length_a   1.000
_cell.length_b   1.000
_cell.length_c   1.000
_cell.angle_alpha   90.00
_cell.angle_beta   90.00
_cell.angle_gamma   90.00
#
_symmetry.space_group_name_H-M   'P 1'
#
loop_
_entity.id
_entity.type
_entity.pdbx_description
1 polymer ?
#
loop_
_entity_poly.entity_id
_entity_poly.type
_entity_poly.pdbx_seq_one_letter_code
_entity_poly.pdbx_strand_id
1 'polypeptide(L)' 'MTSASRPPLILASSSPYRRELLERLRLPFEIVVPNIDETPVPDESPDQT' A
#
# COMPACT_ATOMS: atom_id res chain seq x y z
N MET A 1 -20.49 -20.65 12.60
CA MET A 1 -19.13 -20.16 12.36
C MET A 1 -19.19 -19.09 11.28
N THR A 2 -19.24 -17.82 11.67
CA THR A 2 -19.28 -16.71 10.72
C THR A 2 -17.86 -16.46 10.18
N SER A 3 -17.59 -16.91 8.96
CA SER A 3 -16.38 -16.48 8.23
C SER A 3 -16.53 -15.00 7.93
N ALA A 4 -15.74 -14.15 8.57
CA ALA A 4 -15.72 -12.73 8.25
C ALA A 4 -15.03 -12.56 6.88
N SER A 5 -15.77 -12.07 5.88
CA SER A 5 -15.22 -11.67 4.60
C SER A 5 -14.25 -10.51 4.82
N ARG A 6 -12.96 -10.74 4.58
CA ARG A 6 -11.95 -9.67 4.63
C ARG A 6 -12.14 -8.75 3.42
N PRO A 7 -11.98 -7.43 3.59
CA PRO A 7 -11.97 -6.51 2.46
C PRO A 7 -10.81 -6.85 1.50
N PRO A 8 -10.94 -6.48 0.21
CA PRO A 8 -9.87 -6.65 -0.76
C PRO A 8 -8.63 -5.86 -0.33
N LEU A 9 -7.46 -6.45 -0.56
CA LEU A 9 -6.18 -5.78 -0.32
C LEU A 9 -5.82 -4.91 -1.52
N ILE A 10 -5.34 -3.68 -1.28
CA ILE A 10 -4.92 -2.75 -2.32
C ILE A 10 -3.45 -2.37 -2.08
N LEU A 11 -2.63 -2.51 -3.12
CA LEU A 11 -1.29 -1.94 -3.19
C LEU A 11 -1.39 -0.50 -3.71
N ALA A 12 -1.39 0.46 -2.79
CA ALA A 12 -1.41 1.90 -3.08
C ALA A 12 -0.01 2.43 -3.47
N SER A 13 0.66 1.80 -4.43
CA SER A 13 2.03 2.15 -4.82
C SER A 13 2.32 1.83 -6.29
N SER A 14 3.01 2.73 -6.98
CA SER A 14 3.53 2.51 -8.34
C SER A 14 4.82 1.70 -8.39
N SER A 15 5.48 1.45 -7.25
CA SER A 15 6.77 0.75 -7.19
C SER A 15 6.68 -0.71 -7.69
N PRO A 16 7.46 -1.09 -8.73
CA PRO A 16 7.52 -2.47 -9.20
C PRO A 16 8.09 -3.41 -8.12
N TYR A 17 9.08 -2.94 -7.34
CA TYR A 17 9.66 -3.73 -6.27
C TYR A 17 8.66 -4.05 -5.15
N ARG A 18 7.82 -3.09 -4.76
CA ARG A 18 6.76 -3.35 -3.75
C ARG A 18 5.74 -4.38 -4.24
N ARG A 19 5.41 -4.37 -5.54
CA ARG A 19 4.56 -5.38 -6.16
C ARG A 19 5.17 -6.78 -6.03
N GLU A 20 6.42 -6.94 -6.44
CA GLU A 20 7.14 -8.21 -6.36
C GLU A 20 7.22 -8.75 -4.91
N LEU A 21 7.40 -7.86 -3.92
CA LEU A 21 7.38 -8.26 -2.51
C LEU A 21 6.01 -8.76 -2.08
N LEU A 22 4.93 -8.06 -2.45
CA LEU A 22 3.56 -8.43 -2.07
C LEU A 22 3.11 -9.73 -2.74
N GLU A 23 3.53 -9.97 -3.98
CA GLU A 23 3.29 -11.23 -4.70
C GLU A 23 3.81 -12.47 -3.96
N ARG A 24 4.90 -12.34 -3.19
CA ARG A 24 5.44 -13.45 -2.38
C ARG A 24 4.48 -13.95 -1.31
N LEU A 25 3.56 -13.09 -0.86
CA LEU A 25 2.54 -13.45 0.15
C LEU A 25 1.40 -14.30 -0.46
N ARG A 26 1.32 -14.40 -1.79
CA ARG A 26 0.28 -15.17 -2.51
C ARG A 26 -1.15 -14.80 -2.10
N LEU A 27 -1.35 -13.54 -1.74
CA LEU A 27 -2.66 -12.96 -1.47
C LEU A 27 -3.18 -12.29 -2.75
N PRO A 28 -4.49 -12.34 -3.02
CA PRO A 28 -5.07 -11.49 -4.05
C PRO A 28 -5.01 -10.04 -3.60
N PHE A 29 -4.56 -9.15 -4.48
CA PHE A 29 -4.57 -7.72 -4.26
C PHE A 29 -4.75 -6.98 -5.59
N GLU A 30 -5.26 -5.75 -5.50
CA GLU A 30 -5.35 -4.82 -6.63
C GLU A 30 -4.27 -3.75 -6.53
N ILE A 31 -3.91 -3.15 -7.67
CA ILE A 31 -2.91 -2.07 -7.70
C ILE A 31 -3.62 -0.78 -8.04
N VAL A 32 -3.46 0.21 -7.17
CA VAL A 32 -3.98 1.56 -7.38
C VAL A 32 -2.81 2.52 -7.17
N VAL A 33 -2.46 3.31 -8.19
CA VAL A 33 -1.39 4.29 -8.06
C VAL A 33 -1.97 5.55 -7.42
N PRO A 34 -1.47 5.98 -6.24
CA PRO A 34 -1.96 7.20 -5.62
C PRO A 34 -1.47 8.43 -6.41
N ASN A 35 -2.32 9.44 -6.48
CA ASN A 35 -1.97 10.77 -6.97
C ASN A 35 -1.99 11.73 -5.77
N ILE A 36 -0.91 11.73 -5.00
CA ILE A 36 -0.76 12.52 -3.77
C ILE A 36 0.51 13.36 -3.84
N ASP A 37 0.54 14.43 -3.05
CA ASP A 37 1.74 15.23 -2.82
C ASP A 37 2.50 14.65 -1.63
N GLU A 38 3.70 14.10 -1.88
CA GLU A 38 4.58 13.55 -0.84
C GLU A 38 5.56 14.60 -0.29
N THR A 39 5.39 15.89 -0.63
CA THR A 39 6.25 16.96 -0.11
C THR A 39 6.13 17.06 1.42
N PRO A 40 7.24 16.94 2.17
CA PRO A 40 7.18 17.05 3.62
C PRO A 40 6.66 18.41 4.08
N VAL A 41 5.88 18.43 5.15
CA VAL A 41 5.46 19.70 5.77
C VAL A 41 6.61 20.29 6.60
N PRO A 42 6.61 21.61 6.87
CA PRO A 42 7.62 22.21 7.73
C PRO A 42 7.67 21.51 9.10
N ASP A 43 8.90 21.26 9.58
CA ASP A 43 9.20 20.58 10.86
C ASP A 43 8.71 19.13 10.97
N GLU A 44 8.35 18.49 9.85
CA GLU A 44 8.06 17.06 9.81
C GLU A 44 9.35 16.24 9.93
N SER A 45 9.40 15.33 10.91
CA SER A 45 10.51 14.38 11.01
C SER A 45 10.37 13.26 9.98
N PRO A 46 11.47 12.61 9.56
CA PRO A 46 11.42 11.58 8.51
C PRO A 46 10.51 10.37 8.81
N ASP A 47 10.19 10.10 10.08
CA ASP A 47 9.27 9.04 10.51
C ASP A 47 7.79 9.46 10.50
N GLN A 48 7.49 10.73 10.20
CA GLN A 48 6.14 11.29 10.12
C GLN A 48 5.57 11.34 8.68
N THR A 49 6.42 11.14 7.66
CA THR A 49 6.02 10.98 6.25
C THR A 49 5.37 9.61 6.01
#